data_AF-A0A3B9H3L4-F1
#
_entry.id   AF-A0A3B9H3L4-F1
#
_cell.length_a   1.000
_cell.length_b   1.000
_cell.length_c   1.000
_cell.angle_alpha   90.00
_cell.angle_beta   90.00
_cell.angle_gamma   90.00
#
_symmetry.space_group_name_H-M   'P 1'
#
loop_
_entity.id
_entity.type
_entity.pdbx_description
1 polymer ?
#
loop_
_entity_poly.entity_id
_entity_poly.type
_entity_poly.pdbx_seq_one_letter_code
_entity_poly.pdbx_strand_id
1 'polypeptide(L)'
;MLADIHASVARRRLTDLADALVGGSGQAVNIRLDLANLAEHIPVRLILGHRDQVLDWRETLDISPRIATHNLPRAGHSPHWEALAEVVAIMTDITK
;
A
#
# COMPACT_ATOMS: atom_id res chain seq x y z
N MET A 1 18.06 -10.05 -34.63
CA MET A 1 16.74 -10.16 -33.97
C MET A 1 16.83 -10.09 -32.45
N LEU A 2 17.42 -11.07 -31.75
CA LEU A 2 17.52 -11.02 -30.27
C LEU A 2 18.39 -9.86 -29.76
N ALA A 3 19.51 -9.61 -30.44
CA ALA A 3 20.41 -8.48 -30.15
C ALA A 3 19.73 -7.12 -30.38
N ASP A 4 18.86 -7.01 -31.38
CA ASP A 4 18.13 -5.78 -31.70
C ASP A 4 17.02 -5.51 -30.68
N ILE A 5 16.33 -6.56 -30.23
CA ILE A 5 15.36 -6.47 -29.12
C ILE A 5 16.08 -6.03 -27.85
N HIS A 6 17.23 -6.63 -27.53
CA HIS A 6 18.03 -6.26 -26.37
C HIS A 6 18.52 -4.80 -26.44
N ALA A 7 19.06 -4.36 -27.59
CA ALA A 7 19.51 -2.98 -27.79
C ALA A 7 18.35 -1.97 -27.77
N SER A 8 17.14 -2.38 -28.17
CA SER A 8 15.92 -1.58 -28.04
C SER A 8 15.48 -1.45 -26.57
N VAL A 9 15.46 -2.54 -25.82
CA VAL A 9 15.07 -2.57 -24.40
C VAL A 9 16.07 -1.82 -23.53
N ALA A 10 17.37 -1.93 -23.81
CA ALA A 10 18.45 -1.25 -23.09
C ALA A 10 18.39 0.29 -23.18
N ARG A 11 17.62 0.86 -24.12
CA ARG A 11 17.42 2.31 -24.28
C ARG A 11 16.31 2.86 -23.39
N ARG A 12 16.19 2.38 -22.16
CA ARG A 12 15.20 2.84 -21.15
C ARG A 12 13.72 2.70 -21.52
N ARG A 13 13.37 2.13 -22.68
CA ARG A 13 11.97 1.97 -23.12
C ARG A 13 11.08 1.27 -22.09
N LEU A 14 11.62 0.32 -21.32
CA LEU A 14 10.85 -0.34 -20.26
C LEU A 14 10.67 0.54 -19.02
N THR A 15 11.64 1.39 -18.70
CA THR A 15 11.52 2.39 -17.63
C THR A 15 10.49 3.45 -18.01
N ASP A 16 10.59 4.00 -19.22
CA ASP A 16 9.66 5.03 -19.69
C ASP A 16 8.22 4.49 -19.80
N LEU A 17 8.06 3.21 -20.20
CA LEU A 17 6.77 2.54 -20.20
C LEU A 17 6.24 2.31 -18.77
N ALA A 18 7.11 1.89 -17.84
CA ALA A 18 6.72 1.75 -16.45
C ALA A 18 6.25 3.09 -15.90
N ASP A 19 7.04 4.17 -16.07
CA ASP A 19 6.71 5.53 -15.64
C ASP A 19 5.40 6.05 -16.27
N ALA A 20 5.06 5.63 -17.49
CA ALA A 20 3.79 5.97 -18.12
C ALA A 20 2.59 5.15 -17.60
N LEU A 21 2.83 3.96 -17.04
CA LEU A 21 1.79 3.05 -16.52
C LEU A 21 1.53 3.24 -15.03
N VAL A 22 2.54 3.64 -14.26
CA VAL A 22 2.40 3.92 -12.83
C VAL A 22 2.19 5.43 -12.60
N GLY A 23 1.24 5.79 -11.74
CA GLY A 23 1.08 7.17 -11.27
C GLY A 23 2.32 7.63 -10.49
N GLY A 24 2.42 8.92 -10.15
CA GLY A 24 3.62 9.52 -9.55
C GLY A 24 4.14 8.89 -8.25
N SER A 25 3.36 8.02 -7.58
CA SER A 25 3.76 7.22 -6.42
C SER A 25 4.03 5.73 -6.73
N GLY A 26 4.07 5.31 -8.00
CA GLY A 26 4.12 3.90 -8.36
C GLY A 26 2.75 3.21 -8.42
N GLN A 27 1.66 3.88 -8.05
CA GLN A 27 0.29 3.40 -8.17
C GLN A 27 -0.53 4.35 -9.05
N ALA A 28 -1.19 3.81 -10.09
CA ALA A 28 -2.07 4.60 -10.96
C ALA A 28 -3.45 4.91 -10.34
N VAL A 29 -3.83 4.20 -9.29
CA VAL A 29 -5.14 4.31 -8.64
C VAL A 29 -4.98 4.96 -7.28
N ASN A 30 -5.72 6.06 -7.04
CA ASN A 30 -5.82 6.69 -5.75
C ASN A 30 -7.20 6.42 -5.14
N ILE A 31 -7.24 5.60 -4.08
CA ILE A 31 -8.46 5.21 -3.37
C ILE A 31 -8.73 6.04 -2.09
N ARG A 32 -7.95 7.08 -1.81
CA ARG A 32 -8.07 7.84 -0.54
C ARG A 32 -9.44 8.46 -0.35
N LEU A 33 -10.02 9.03 -1.41
CA LEU A 33 -11.36 9.62 -1.38
C LEU A 33 -12.42 8.53 -1.11
N ASP A 34 -12.31 7.39 -1.78
CA ASP A 34 -13.24 6.27 -1.60
C ASP A 34 -13.19 5.72 -0.18
N LEU A 35 -11.99 5.57 0.39
CA LEU A 35 -11.80 5.17 1.78
C LEU A 35 -12.39 6.20 2.76
N ALA A 36 -12.21 7.49 2.49
CA ALA A 36 -12.79 8.56 3.32
C ALA A 36 -14.33 8.50 3.31
N ASN A 37 -14.94 8.33 2.12
CA ASN A 37 -16.39 8.17 1.97
C ASN A 37 -16.90 6.91 2.68
N LEU A 38 -16.15 5.79 2.60
CA LEU A 38 -16.50 4.56 3.31
C LEU A 38 -16.48 4.75 4.84
N ALA A 39 -15.49 5.49 5.35
CA ALA A 39 -15.35 5.83 6.77
C ALA A 39 -16.44 6.78 7.31
N GLU A 40 -17.31 7.31 6.45
CA GLU A 40 -18.53 8.00 6.87
C GLU A 40 -19.62 7.02 7.33
N HIS A 41 -19.60 5.80 6.82
CA HIS A 41 -20.69 4.83 6.95
C HIS A 41 -20.33 3.66 7.87
N ILE A 42 -19.08 3.20 7.83
CA ILE A 42 -18.60 2.07 8.64
C ILE A 42 -17.21 2.35 9.24
N PRO A 43 -16.85 1.73 10.37
CA PRO A 43 -15.49 1.83 10.89
C PRO A 43 -14.47 1.23 9.90
N VAL A 44 -13.48 2.02 9.50
CA VAL A 44 -12.37 1.61 8.65
C VAL A 44 -11.07 1.71 9.44
N ARG A 45 -10.20 0.70 9.30
CA ARG A 45 -8.89 0.62 9.95
C ARG A 45 -7.84 0.23 8.92
N LEU A 46 -6.65 0.83 8.98
CA LEU A 46 -5.48 0.38 8.26
C LEU A 46 -4.50 -0.29 9.22
N ILE A 47 -3.93 -1.42 8.81
CA ILE A 47 -2.86 -2.12 9.51
C ILE A 47 -1.61 -2.06 8.63
N LEU A 48 -0.54 -1.48 9.15
CA LEU A 48 0.62 -1.05 8.36
C LEU A 48 1.90 -1.71 8.90
N GLY A 49 2.59 -2.46 8.05
CA GLY A 49 3.93 -2.96 8.34
C GLY A 49 4.99 -1.94 7.95
N HIS A 50 5.89 -1.57 8.88
CA HIS A 50 6.94 -0.59 8.57
C HIS A 50 8.10 -1.14 7.72
N ARG A 51 8.19 -2.47 7.62
CA ARG A 51 9.18 -3.16 6.78
C ARG A 51 8.61 -3.57 5.42
N ASP A 52 7.40 -3.12 5.10
CA ASP A 52 6.79 -3.35 3.79
C ASP A 52 7.68 -2.70 2.71
N GLN A 53 7.99 -3.49 1.68
CA GLN A 53 8.82 -3.07 0.54
C GLN A 53 7.98 -2.80 -0.72
N VAL A 54 6.67 -3.07 -0.66
CA VAL A 54 5.70 -2.83 -1.71
C VAL A 54 5.00 -1.49 -1.50
N LEU A 55 4.61 -1.18 -0.26
CA LEU A 55 3.94 0.08 0.12
C LEU A 55 4.70 0.76 1.26
N ASP A 56 5.07 2.04 1.10
CA ASP A 56 5.63 2.81 2.21
C ASP A 56 4.52 3.27 3.15
N TRP A 57 4.58 2.85 4.42
CA TRP A 57 3.62 3.25 5.45
C TRP A 57 3.49 4.78 5.59
N ARG A 58 4.52 5.55 5.23
CA ARG A 58 4.48 7.02 5.28
C ARG A 58 3.45 7.61 4.32
N GLU A 59 3.09 6.89 3.27
CA GLU A 59 2.04 7.31 2.33
C GLU A 59 0.65 7.37 2.96
N THR A 60 0.45 6.82 4.16
CA THR A 60 -0.83 6.88 4.88
C THR A 60 -0.90 8.03 5.89
N LEU A 61 0.12 8.89 5.98
CA LEU A 61 0.12 10.03 6.91
C LEU A 61 -0.95 11.07 6.59
N ASP A 62 -1.43 11.10 5.35
CA ASP A 62 -2.47 12.00 4.85
C ASP A 62 -3.86 11.34 4.76
N ILE A 63 -4.00 10.12 5.27
CA ILE A 63 -5.29 9.41 5.25
C ILE A 63 -6.33 10.17 6.08
N SER A 64 -7.62 9.97 5.74
CA SER A 64 -8.73 10.60 6.47
C SER A 64 -8.60 10.37 7.99
N PRO A 65 -8.74 11.42 8.83
CA PRO A 65 -8.63 11.28 10.28
C PRO A 65 -9.76 10.44 10.90
N ARG A 66 -10.78 10.07 10.10
CA ARG A 66 -11.84 9.12 10.50
C ARG A 66 -11.35 7.67 10.49
N ILE A 67 -10.19 7.40 9.90
CA ILE A 67 -9.65 6.07 9.70
C ILE A 67 -8.52 5.83 10.70
N ALA A 68 -8.69 4.80 11.55
CA ALA A 68 -7.65 4.44 12.50
C ALA A 68 -6.47 3.75 11.81
N THR A 69 -5.26 4.12 12.17
CA THR A 69 -4.02 3.52 11.64
C THR A 69 -3.28 2.76 12.73
N HIS A 70 -2.98 1.49 12.46
CA HIS A 70 -2.25 0.61 13.36
C HIS A 70 -0.87 0.32 12.77
N ASN A 71 0.16 0.88 13.38
CA ASN A 71 1.54 0.80 12.91
C ASN A 71 2.26 -0.37 13.59
N LEU A 72 2.76 -1.33 12.80
CA LEU A 72 3.49 -2.51 13.25
C LEU A 72 4.96 -2.39 12.82
N PRO A 73 5.86 -1.89 13.69
CA PRO A 73 7.25 -1.57 13.32
C PRO A 73 8.09 -2.78 12.89
N ARG A 74 7.66 -3.98 13.28
CA ARG A 74 8.40 -5.23 13.07
C ARG A 74 7.86 -6.07 11.91
N ALA A 75 6.70 -5.73 11.36
CA ALA A 75 6.05 -6.45 10.27
C ALA A 75 6.39 -5.85 8.90
N GLY A 76 6.46 -6.71 7.89
CA GLY A 76 6.55 -6.36 6.47
C GLY A 76 5.18 -6.28 5.80
N HIS A 77 5.12 -6.69 4.54
CA HIS A 77 3.94 -6.57 3.67
C HIS A 77 2.75 -7.42 4.14
N SER A 78 2.98 -8.49 4.90
CA SER A 78 1.91 -9.37 5.39
C SER A 78 1.84 -9.38 6.92
N PRO A 79 1.38 -8.28 7.56
CA PRO A 79 1.31 -8.21 9.02
C PRO A 79 0.45 -9.31 9.65
N HIS A 80 -0.58 -9.79 8.95
CA HIS A 80 -1.44 -10.88 9.40
C HIS A 80 -0.72 -12.24 9.50
N TRP A 81 0.45 -12.41 8.86
CA TRP A 81 1.30 -13.61 9.00
C TRP A 81 2.43 -13.39 10.00
N GLU A 82 2.95 -12.16 10.09
CA GLU A 82 4.13 -11.84 10.88
C GLU A 82 3.80 -11.43 12.34
N ALA A 83 2.60 -10.90 12.56
CA ALA A 83 2.13 -10.35 13.84
C ALA A 83 0.65 -10.72 14.06
N LEU A 84 0.34 -12.02 13.90
CA LEU A 84 -1.02 -12.54 13.92
C LEU A 84 -1.77 -12.16 15.22
N ALA A 85 -1.10 -12.21 16.37
CA ALA A 85 -1.73 -11.90 17.66
C ALA A 85 -2.19 -10.43 17.72
N GLU A 86 -1.32 -9.50 17.33
CA GLU A 86 -1.62 -8.08 17.26
C GLU A 86 -2.74 -7.79 16.25
N VAL A 87 -2.69 -8.41 15.06
CA VAL A 87 -3.71 -8.24 14.03
C VAL A 87 -5.06 -8.76 14.51
N VAL A 88 -5.12 -9.95 15.11
CA VAL A 88 -6.36 -10.51 15.66
C VAL A 88 -6.92 -9.62 16.76
N ALA A 89 -6.08 -9.09 17.65
CA ALA A 89 -6.51 -8.16 18.69
C ALA A 89 -7.17 -6.90 18.07
N ILE A 90 -6.53 -6.30 17.06
CA ILE A 90 -7.06 -5.11 16.36
C ILE A 90 -8.40 -5.41 15.67
N MET A 91 -8.53 -6.59 15.06
CA MET A 91 -9.76 -6.99 14.35
C MET A 91 -10.91 -7.31 15.30
N THR A 92 -10.64 -7.98 16.42
CA THR A 92 -11.67 -8.42 17.37
C THR A 92 -12.11 -7.34 18.34
N ASP A 93 -11.34 -6.25 18.48
CA ASP A 93 -11.75 -5.05 19.22
C ASP A 93 -12.99 -4.35 18.61
N ILE A 94 -13.52 -4.82 17.47
CA ILE A 94 -14.81 -4.38 16.90
C ILE A 94 -16.01 -4.87 17.74
N THR A 95 -15.86 -5.96 18.51
CA THR A 95 -17.00 -6.69 19.11
C THR A 95 -17.26 -6.38 20.59
N LYS A 96 -16.61 -5.37 21.16
CA LYS A 96 -16.93 -4.85 22.50
C LYS A 96 -17.74 -3.56 22.40
#